data_AF-A0A191ZGP7-F1
#
_entry.id   AF-A0A191ZGP7-F1
#
_cell.length_a   1.000
_cell.length_b   1.000
_cell.length_c   1.000
_cell.angle_alpha   90.00
_cell.angle_beta   90.00
_cell.angle_gamma   90.00
#
_symmetry.space_group_name_H-M   'P 1'
#
loop_
_entity.id
_entity.type
_entity.pdbx_description
1 polymer ?
#
loop_
_entity_poly.entity_id
_entity_poly.type
_entity_poly.pdbx_seq_one_letter_code
_entity_poly.pdbx_strand_id
1 'polypeptide(L)'
;MYRQKHLLFVIVAWKINNRGAGVIGTLYQVYAYEKDGKGGLKVDKEIVTRNDMTGIEGTDQNLPSHFHGKTPSEVDELLGLKPK
;
A
#
# COMPACT_ATOMS: atom_id res chain seq x y z
N MET A 1 7.32 13.69 -22.04
CA MET A 1 8.58 13.54 -21.28
C MET A 1 8.22 12.98 -19.90
N TYR A 2 8.38 11.67 -19.67
CA TYR A 2 8.09 11.06 -18.37
C TYR A 2 9.15 11.54 -17.38
N ARG A 3 8.76 12.43 -16.46
CA ARG A 3 9.64 12.89 -15.39
C ARG A 3 9.83 11.71 -14.45
N GLN A 4 11.05 11.21 -14.31
CA GLN A 4 11.37 10.15 -13.36
C GLN A 4 11.05 10.68 -11.95
N LYS A 5 9.96 10.19 -11.36
CA LYS A 5 9.47 10.64 -10.06
C LYS A 5 10.18 9.83 -8.98
N HIS A 6 11.00 10.50 -8.16
CA HIS A 6 11.59 9.86 -6.99
C HIS A 6 10.54 9.80 -5.87
N LEU A 7 10.12 8.59 -5.55
CA LEU A 7 9.10 8.32 -4.54
C LEU A 7 9.72 7.68 -3.30
N LEU A 8 9.26 8.12 -2.13
CA LEU A 8 9.41 7.41 -0.87
C LEU A 8 8.13 6.59 -0.63
N PHE A 9 8.29 5.29 -0.42
CA PHE A 9 7.19 4.41 -0.02
C PHE A 9 7.19 4.16 1.48
N VAL A 10 6.01 4.14 2.07
CA VAL A 10 5.78 3.79 3.48
C VAL A 10 4.72 2.70 3.52
N ILE A 11 5.09 1.55 4.08
CA ILE A 11 4.17 0.44 4.33
C ILE A 11 3.81 0.46 5.81
N VAL A 12 2.55 0.74 6.11
CA VAL A 12 2.02 0.72 7.48
C VAL A 12 1.31 -0.60 7.70
N ALA A 13 1.56 -1.25 8.82
CA ALA A 13 0.98 -2.55 9.16
C ALA A 13 0.51 -2.58 10.61
N TRP A 14 -0.72 -3.05 10.85
CA TRP A 14 -1.22 -3.27 12.21
C TRP A 14 -2.19 -4.45 12.29
N LYS A 15 -2.17 -5.12 13.44
CA LYS A 15 -3.08 -6.25 13.70
C LYS A 15 -4.50 -5.73 13.88
N ILE A 16 -5.45 -6.43 13.26
CA ILE A 16 -6.88 -6.20 13.41
C ILE A 16 -7.56 -7.50 13.86
N ASN A 17 -8.56 -7.36 14.72
CA ASN A 17 -9.36 -8.47 15.21
C ASN A 17 -10.77 -7.96 15.52
N ASN A 18 -11.64 -8.06 14.53
CA ASN A 18 -13.05 -7.77 14.65
C ASN A 18 -13.85 -9.02 14.29
N ARG A 19 -14.13 -9.84 15.31
CA ARG A 19 -14.89 -11.09 15.16
C ARG A 19 -16.33 -10.86 14.67
N GLY A 20 -16.95 -9.74 15.04
CA GLY A 20 -18.32 -9.43 14.62
C GLY A 20 -18.45 -9.18 13.11
N ALA A 21 -17.40 -8.60 12.50
CA ALA A 21 -17.31 -8.41 11.05
C ALA A 21 -16.62 -9.58 10.32
N GLY A 22 -16.19 -10.63 11.03
CA GLY A 22 -15.43 -11.73 10.45
C GLY A 22 -14.03 -11.33 9.96
N VAL A 23 -13.41 -10.32 10.59
CA VAL A 23 -12.12 -9.76 10.16
C VAL A 23 -11.04 -10.06 11.19
N ILE A 24 -10.01 -10.82 10.81
CA ILE A 24 -8.87 -11.14 11.68
C ILE A 24 -7.61 -11.19 10.82
N GLY A 25 -6.58 -10.44 11.18
CA GLY A 25 -5.35 -10.43 10.40
C GLY A 25 -4.48 -9.20 10.63
N THR A 26 -3.72 -8.85 9.60
CA THR A 26 -2.94 -7.60 9.55
C THR A 26 -3.48 -6.72 8.44
N LEU A 27 -3.89 -5.49 8.79
CA LEU A 27 -4.20 -4.46 7.81
C LEU A 27 -2.90 -3.81 7.35
N TYR A 28 -2.73 -3.74 6.03
CA TYR A 28 -1.64 -3.04 5.38
C TYR A 28 -2.16 -1.83 4.63
N GLN A 29 -1.39 -0.74 4.66
CA GLN A 29 -1.60 0.44 3.84
C GLN A 29 -0.28 0.93 3.26
N VAL A 30 -0.25 1.14 1.95
CA VAL A 30 0.91 1.64 1.21
C VAL A 30 0.67 3.10 0.88
N TYR A 31 1.60 3.94 1.31
CA TYR A 31 1.65 5.35 0.95
C TYR A 31 2.86 5.64 0.10
N ALA A 32 2.73 6.61 -0.79
CA ALA A 32 3.82 7.14 -1.59
C ALA A 32 3.91 8.66 -1.41
N TYR A 33 5.14 9.15 -1.35
CA TYR A 33 5.44 10.56 -1.15
C TYR A 33 6.53 11.02 -2.10
N GLU A 34 6.45 12.28 -2.52
CA GLU A 34 7.50 12.96 -3.25
C GLU A 34 7.96 14.19 -2.44
N LYS A 35 9.19 14.66 -2.70
CA LYS A 35 9.64 15.93 -2.12
C LYS A 35 8.76 17.07 -2.63
N ASP A 36 8.37 17.97 -1.74
CA ASP A 36 7.55 19.14 -2.09
C ASP A 36 8.37 20.34 -2.61
N GLY A 37 9.70 20.27 -2.53
CA GLY A 37 10.61 21.35 -2.91
C GLY A 37 10.82 22.43 -1.83
N LYS A 38 10.17 22.30 -0.68
CA LYS A 38 10.23 23.21 0.48
C LYS A 38 10.83 22.56 1.74
N GLY A 39 11.42 21.37 1.57
CA GLY A 39 12.00 20.58 2.66
C GLY A 39 11.03 19.57 3.28
N GLY A 40 9.80 19.46 2.76
CA GLY A 40 8.79 18.51 3.20
C GLY A 40 8.51 17.40 2.19
N LEU A 41 7.50 16.60 2.52
CA LEU A 41 6.95 15.54 1.68
C LEU A 41 5.50 15.88 1.33
N LYS A 42 5.13 15.69 0.07
CA LYS A 42 3.73 15.73 -0.38
C LYS A 42 3.30 14.33 -0.82
N VAL A 43 2.07 13.97 -0.49
CA VAL A 43 1.51 12.67 -0.84
C VAL A 43 1.37 12.55 -2.36
N ASP A 44 1.72 11.39 -2.88
CA ASP A 44 1.38 11.00 -4.25
C ASP A 44 -0.07 10.53 -4.28
N LYS A 45 -0.96 11.42 -4.72
CA LYS A 45 -2.41 11.14 -4.76
C LYS A 45 -2.74 10.01 -5.72
N GLU A 46 -2.02 9.87 -6.83
CA GLU A 46 -2.32 8.86 -7.84
C GLU A 46 -2.12 7.44 -7.30
N ILE A 47 -1.11 7.26 -6.44
CA ILE A 47 -0.84 5.98 -5.79
C ILE A 47 -1.78 5.79 -4.60
N VAL A 48 -1.88 6.77 -3.70
CA VAL A 48 -2.65 6.64 -2.45
C VAL A 48 -4.15 6.41 -2.65
N THR A 49 -4.72 6.88 -3.77
CA THR A 49 -6.15 6.65 -4.05
C THR A 49 -6.45 5.30 -4.71
N ARG A 50 -5.44 4.49 -5.03
CA ARG A 50 -5.70 3.17 -5.62
C ARG A 50 -6.21 2.20 -4.57
N ASN A 51 -7.24 1.45 -4.92
CA ASN A 51 -7.87 0.47 -4.04
C ASN A 51 -6.93 -0.69 -3.67
N ASP A 52 -5.93 -0.98 -4.49
CA ASP A 52 -4.95 -2.05 -4.28
C ASP A 52 -3.77 -1.64 -3.39
N MET A 53 -3.74 -0.41 -2.88
CA MET A 53 -2.73 0.05 -1.92
C MET A 53 -3.12 -0.20 -0.46
N THR A 54 -4.27 -0.81 -0.21
CA THR A 54 -4.73 -1.19 1.13
C THR A 54 -5.33 -2.58 1.07
N GLY A 55 -5.14 -3.36 2.13
CA GLY A 55 -5.76 -4.68 2.20
C GLY A 55 -5.39 -5.46 3.44
N ILE A 56 -6.06 -6.60 3.62
CA ILE A 56 -5.93 -7.45 4.79
C ILE A 56 -5.18 -8.72 4.40
N GLU A 57 -4.18 -9.08 5.20
CA GLU A 57 -3.61 -10.43 5.21
C GLU A 57 -4.25 -11.22 6.37
N GLY A 58 -4.96 -12.29 6.06
CA GLY A 58 -5.65 -13.13 7.03
C GLY A 58 -7.08 -13.47 6.61
N THR A 59 -8.07 -12.92 7.30
CA THR A 59 -9.49 -13.15 7.04
C THR A 59 -10.24 -11.83 6.97
N ASP A 60 -11.06 -11.67 5.95
CA ASP A 60 -11.98 -10.54 5.77
C ASP A 60 -13.37 -11.08 5.43
N GLN A 61 -14.40 -10.62 6.13
CA GLN A 61 -15.79 -11.12 6.01
C GLN A 61 -15.90 -12.66 6.10
N ASN A 62 -15.11 -13.28 6.97
CA ASN A 62 -15.01 -14.74 7.14
C ASN A 62 -14.43 -15.51 5.93
N LEU A 63 -13.85 -14.82 4.96
CA LEU A 63 -13.16 -15.42 3.82
C LEU A 63 -11.64 -15.22 3.94
N PRO A 64 -10.81 -16.18 3.48
CA PRO A 64 -9.38 -15.97 3.35
C PRO A 64 -9.09 -14.72 2.51
N SER A 65 -8.18 -13.89 2.99
CA SER A 65 -7.77 -12.64 2.33
C SER A 65 -6.26 -12.56 2.32
N HIS A 66 -5.71 -12.14 1.19
CA HIS A 66 -4.28 -11.97 0.99
C HIS A 66 -4.03 -10.58 0.42
N PHE A 67 -3.09 -9.86 1.03
CA PHE A 67 -2.66 -8.56 0.54
C PHE A 67 -1.30 -8.69 -0.12
N HIS A 68 -1.22 -8.24 -1.38
CA HIS A 68 0.03 -8.11 -2.14
C HIS A 68 0.45 -6.65 -2.05
N GLY A 69 1.61 -6.35 -1.44
CA GLY A 69 2.05 -4.99 -1.11
C GLY A 69 2.74 -4.86 0.24
N LYS A 70 3.21 -5.97 0.81
CA LYS A 70 3.84 -6.08 2.13
C LYS A 70 5.34 -5.82 2.08
N THR A 71 5.93 -5.87 0.88
CA THR A 71 7.37 -5.68 0.64
C THR A 71 7.61 -4.69 -0.49
N PRO A 72 8.81 -4.09 -0.59
CA PRO A 72 9.16 -3.21 -1.71
C PRO A 72 8.93 -3.87 -3.09
N SER A 73 9.32 -5.14 -3.23
CA SER A 73 9.16 -5.86 -4.50
C SER A 73 7.70 -6.12 -4.88
N GLU A 74 6.82 -6.36 -3.91
CA GLU A 74 5.39 -6.50 -4.17
C GLU A 74 4.77 -5.14 -4.54
N VAL A 75 5.21 -4.04 -3.92
CA VAL A 75 4.79 -2.67 -4.27
C VAL A 75 5.22 -2.33 -5.71
N ASP A 76 6.43 -2.68 -6.10
CA ASP A 76 6.90 -2.49 -7.50
C ASP A 76 6.01 -3.25 -8.50
N GLU A 77 5.54 -4.46 -8.14
CA GLU A 77 4.65 -5.25 -8.97
C GLU A 77 3.26 -4.62 -9.10
N LEU A 78 2.66 -4.16 -7.99
CA LEU A 78 1.36 -3.46 -8.02
C LEU A 78 1.39 -2.20 -8.91
N LEU A 79 2.51 -1.49 -8.87
CA LEU A 79 2.70 -0.26 -9.63
C LEU A 79 3.18 -0.50 -11.07
N GLY A 80 3.46 -1.75 -11.44
CA GLY A 80 3.98 -2.08 -12.77
C GLY A 80 5.37 -1.49 -13.05
N LEU A 81 6.18 -1.30 -12.01
CA LEU A 81 7.51 -0.67 -12.09
C LEU A 81 8.61 -1.67 -12.43
N LYS A 82 8.37 -2.98 -12.27
CA LYS A 82 9.34 -4.00 -12.71
C LYS A 82 9.36 -4.09 -14.24
N PRO A 83 10.55 -4.05 -14.88
CA PRO A 83 10.65 -4.42 -16.29
C PRO A 83 10.23 -5.88 -16.46
N LYS A 84 9.47 -6.16 -17.53
CA LYS A 84 9.14 -7.53 -17.95
C LYS A 84 10.39 -8.33 -18.31
#